data_AF-A0A356F5H1-F1
#
_entry.id   AF-A0A356F5H1-F1
#
_cell.length_a   1.000
_cell.length_b   1.000
_cell.length_c   1.000
_cell.angle_alpha   90.00
_cell.angle_beta   90.00
_cell.angle_gamma   90.00
#
_symmetry.space_group_name_H-M   'P 1'
#
loop_
_entity.id
_entity.type
_entity.pdbx_description
1 polymer ?
#
loop_
_entity_poly.entity_id
_entity_poly.type
_entity_poly.pdbx_seq_one_letter_code
_entity_poly.pdbx_strand_id
1 'polypeptide(L)'
;SGNLLKAEFYEDPRDLKNKAVTASFKFSYPISANELKDYVKIRTVSGESYDFDYKMTDLNTVLHIISKPVKIKSEEDFAKISISNLGNAYNAKTLDKNLEATVKIPSSSTFFKIKATSSRIVRNSQNNNNPEQIFSIEFTTAVNSRQLQQALVLNYVPESCYKISQKWSTDSGKEELLKKIKPLKIQEVSLQNENSKTHMFKYDEPQNDGCLLAMFDNGLTSVEGFKLGQSNTVSAVSTNFAPYPLEADIAFDGSLISLQGSRKIAFLSRGAKELTADIARIKESDLNHLVTQTY
;
A
#
# COMPACT_ATOMS: atom_id res chain seq x y z
N SER A 1 2.60 -37.94 12.91
CA SER A 1 1.77 -36.75 12.64
C SER A 1 2.55 -35.63 11.96
N GLY A 2 1.83 -34.72 11.32
CA GLY A 2 2.33 -33.45 10.83
C GLY A 2 1.22 -32.40 10.85
N ASN A 3 1.56 -31.14 10.65
CA ASN A 3 0.64 -30.03 10.68
C ASN A 3 0.98 -28.98 9.61
N LEU A 4 -0.05 -28.32 9.10
CA LEU A 4 0.12 -27.17 8.22
C LEU A 4 0.72 -26.00 9.02
N LEU A 5 1.71 -25.32 8.45
CA LEU A 5 2.26 -24.07 8.97
C LEU A 5 1.68 -22.87 8.24
N LYS A 6 1.71 -22.91 6.90
CA LYS A 6 1.30 -21.80 6.04
C LYS A 6 0.87 -22.34 4.68
N ALA A 7 -0.13 -21.71 4.07
CA ALA A 7 -0.46 -21.91 2.66
C ALA A 7 -0.88 -20.58 2.05
N GLU A 8 -0.35 -20.24 0.88
CA GLU A 8 -0.60 -18.94 0.25
C GLU A 8 -0.49 -18.98 -1.27
N PHE A 9 -1.20 -18.05 -1.90
CA PHE A 9 -1.02 -17.70 -3.29
C PHE A 9 0.19 -16.77 -3.39
N TYR A 10 1.24 -17.25 -4.04
CA TYR A 10 2.54 -16.61 -4.13
C TYR A 10 2.75 -15.97 -5.50
N GLU A 11 3.45 -14.84 -5.53
CA GLU A 11 3.90 -14.17 -6.75
C GLU A 11 5.41 -13.97 -6.67
N ASP A 12 6.16 -14.41 -7.69
CA ASP A 12 7.60 -14.22 -7.71
C ASP A 12 7.94 -12.72 -7.86
N PRO A 13 8.66 -12.11 -6.90
CA PRO A 13 8.98 -10.69 -6.95
C PRO A 13 9.93 -10.32 -8.11
N ARG A 14 10.60 -11.31 -8.73
CA ARG A 14 11.50 -11.12 -9.87
C ARG A 14 10.79 -11.29 -11.21
N ASP A 15 9.70 -12.07 -11.24
CA ASP A 15 8.87 -12.27 -12.42
C ASP A 15 7.40 -12.37 -12.01
N LEU A 16 6.70 -11.23 -12.11
CA LEU A 16 5.31 -11.10 -11.67
C LEU A 16 4.35 -12.05 -12.41
N LYS A 17 4.74 -12.56 -13.60
CA LYS A 17 3.94 -13.53 -14.34
C LYS A 17 3.95 -14.92 -13.70
N ASN A 18 4.98 -15.22 -12.91
CA ASN A 18 5.11 -16.50 -12.22
C ASN A 18 4.38 -16.43 -10.89
N LYS A 19 3.11 -16.84 -10.92
CA LYS A 19 2.28 -17.02 -9.74
C LYS A 19 2.16 -18.49 -9.41
N ALA A 20 2.25 -18.84 -8.14
CA ALA A 20 2.25 -20.24 -7.70
C ALA A 20 1.38 -20.39 -6.45
N VAL A 21 1.04 -21.63 -6.12
CA VAL A 21 0.48 -21.96 -4.81
C VAL A 21 1.56 -22.60 -3.96
N THR A 22 1.66 -22.17 -2.71
CA THR A 22 2.68 -22.65 -1.79
C THR A 22 2.04 -23.21 -0.54
N ALA A 23 2.69 -24.21 0.05
CA ALA A 23 2.35 -24.70 1.37
C ALA A 23 3.60 -25.17 2.12
N SER A 24 3.60 -24.97 3.44
CA SER A 24 4.66 -25.42 4.33
C SER A 24 4.06 -26.31 5.41
N PHE A 25 4.61 -27.51 5.58
CA PHE A 25 4.16 -28.49 6.56
C PHE A 25 5.29 -28.83 7.53
N LYS A 26 4.97 -28.95 8.81
CA LYS A 26 5.89 -29.41 9.86
C LYS A 26 5.52 -30.82 10.28
N PHE A 27 6.54 -31.66 10.43
CA PHE A 27 6.41 -33.05 10.86
C PHE A 27 7.06 -33.23 12.22
N SER A 28 6.53 -34.18 13.00
CA SER A 28 7.12 -34.51 14.32
C SER A 28 8.44 -35.26 14.20
N TYR A 29 8.72 -35.86 13.05
CA TYR A 29 9.95 -36.57 12.75
C TYR A 29 10.46 -36.18 11.35
N PRO A 30 11.79 -36.16 11.14
CA PRO A 30 12.38 -36.07 9.82
C PRO A 30 11.74 -37.00 8.79
N ILE A 31 11.45 -36.47 7.60
CA ILE A 31 10.94 -37.23 6.45
C ILE A 31 12.05 -37.54 5.44
N SER A 32 11.89 -38.62 4.68
CA SER A 32 12.81 -38.95 3.58
C SER A 32 12.53 -38.04 2.38
N ALA A 33 13.58 -37.52 1.75
CA ALA A 33 13.44 -36.69 0.55
C ALA A 33 13.23 -37.52 -0.74
N ASN A 34 13.59 -38.80 -0.70
CA ASN A 34 13.40 -39.69 -1.85
C ASN A 34 11.90 -39.89 -2.08
N GLU A 35 11.44 -39.76 -3.34
CA GLU A 35 10.07 -40.07 -3.76
C GLU A 35 8.97 -39.12 -3.22
N LEU A 36 9.32 -37.93 -2.70
CA LEU A 36 8.33 -36.92 -2.26
C LEU A 36 7.28 -36.58 -3.34
N LYS A 37 7.67 -36.65 -4.63
CA LYS A 37 6.77 -36.42 -5.77
C LYS A 37 5.64 -37.42 -5.89
N ASP A 38 5.79 -38.62 -5.34
CA ASP A 38 4.77 -39.67 -5.41
C ASP A 38 3.70 -39.50 -4.32
N TYR A 39 4.06 -38.82 -3.23
CA TYR A 39 3.21 -38.63 -2.05
C TYR A 39 2.52 -37.27 -1.98
N VAL A 40 2.99 -36.30 -2.76
CA VAL A 40 2.45 -34.94 -2.81
C VAL A 40 1.73 -34.72 -4.12
N LYS A 41 0.49 -34.20 -4.06
CA LYS A 41 -0.30 -33.85 -5.25
C LYS A 41 -0.82 -32.44 -5.12
N ILE A 42 -0.73 -31.67 -6.20
CA ILE A 42 -1.36 -30.36 -6.33
C ILE A 42 -2.45 -30.46 -7.40
N ARG A 43 -3.71 -30.28 -6.99
CA ARG A 43 -4.85 -30.29 -7.91
C ARG A 43 -5.83 -29.18 -7.61
N THR A 44 -6.36 -28.56 -8.66
CA THR A 44 -7.43 -27.58 -8.50
C THR A 44 -8.79 -28.24 -8.42
N VAL A 45 -9.77 -27.53 -7.86
CA VAL A 45 -11.18 -27.95 -7.89
C VAL A 45 -11.68 -28.03 -9.34
N SER A 46 -11.17 -27.18 -10.24
CA SER A 46 -11.44 -27.27 -11.68
C SER A 46 -10.79 -28.48 -12.39
N GLY A 47 -9.99 -29.29 -11.69
CA GLY A 47 -9.44 -30.56 -12.18
C GLY A 47 -8.04 -30.48 -12.79
N GLU A 48 -7.37 -29.33 -12.76
CA GLU A 48 -6.00 -29.19 -13.23
C GLU A 48 -5.01 -29.76 -12.21
N SER A 49 -3.99 -30.45 -12.69
CA SER A 49 -2.87 -30.93 -11.86
C SER A 49 -1.64 -30.10 -12.15
N TYR A 50 -0.88 -29.76 -11.10
CA TYR A 50 0.34 -28.97 -11.21
C TYR A 50 1.53 -29.75 -10.66
N ASP A 51 2.63 -29.74 -11.42
CA ASP A 51 3.94 -30.12 -10.90
C ASP A 51 4.38 -29.14 -9.81
N PHE A 52 5.38 -29.54 -9.04
CA PHE A 52 5.90 -28.72 -7.96
C PHE A 52 7.41 -28.92 -7.76
N ASP A 53 8.02 -27.90 -7.18
CA ASP A 53 9.33 -27.98 -6.56
C ASP A 53 9.17 -27.93 -5.04
N TYR A 54 10.17 -28.43 -4.31
CA TYR A 54 10.12 -28.44 -2.86
C TYR A 54 11.50 -28.17 -2.24
N LYS A 55 11.50 -27.75 -0.98
CA LYS A 55 12.69 -27.58 -0.16
C LYS A 55 12.44 -28.12 1.25
N MET A 56 13.40 -28.87 1.77
CA MET A 56 13.41 -29.33 3.15
C MET A 56 14.26 -28.41 4.02
N THR A 57 13.78 -28.14 5.23
CA THR A 57 14.47 -27.34 6.26
C THR A 57 14.30 -27.99 7.63
N ASP A 58 14.91 -27.40 8.66
CA ASP A 58 14.82 -27.84 10.06
C ASP A 58 15.10 -29.34 10.24
N LEU A 59 16.28 -29.79 9.80
CA LEU A 59 16.69 -31.20 9.86
C LEU A 59 15.67 -32.15 9.19
N ASN A 60 15.16 -31.73 8.03
CA ASN A 60 14.13 -32.44 7.26
C ASN A 60 12.79 -32.63 7.99
N THR A 61 12.47 -31.78 8.97
CA THR A 61 11.16 -31.78 9.65
C THR A 61 10.17 -30.78 9.05
N VAL A 62 10.63 -29.87 8.20
CA VAL A 62 9.77 -28.89 7.54
C VAL A 62 9.90 -29.03 6.03
N LEU A 63 8.76 -29.23 5.37
CA LEU A 63 8.63 -29.35 3.91
C LEU A 63 7.96 -28.09 3.38
N HIS A 64 8.67 -27.36 2.51
CA HIS A 64 8.14 -26.25 1.74
C HIS A 64 7.86 -26.72 0.31
N ILE A 65 6.65 -26.48 -0.18
CA ILE A 65 6.19 -26.84 -1.53
C ILE A 65 5.84 -25.56 -2.28
N ILE A 66 6.26 -25.47 -3.53
CA ILE A 66 5.84 -24.43 -4.48
C ILE A 66 5.42 -25.08 -5.79
N SER A 67 4.22 -24.80 -6.26
CA SER A 67 3.76 -25.31 -7.56
C SER A 67 4.55 -24.67 -8.70
N LYS A 68 4.54 -25.32 -9.87
CA LYS A 68 4.80 -24.63 -11.14
C LYS A 68 3.75 -23.52 -11.36
N PRO A 69 4.00 -22.56 -12.27
CA PRO A 69 3.11 -21.42 -12.45
C PRO A 69 1.64 -21.82 -12.68
N VAL A 70 0.76 -21.27 -11.86
CA VAL A 70 -0.69 -21.49 -11.93
C VAL A 70 -1.35 -20.46 -12.85
N LYS A 71 -2.43 -20.87 -13.52
CA LYS A 71 -3.19 -20.00 -14.41
C LYS A 71 -4.33 -19.33 -13.64
N ILE A 72 -4.38 -18.00 -13.70
CA ILE A 72 -5.56 -17.23 -13.26
C ILE A 72 -6.61 -17.29 -14.37
N LYS A 73 -7.80 -17.84 -14.06
CA LYS A 73 -8.92 -18.02 -14.99
C LYS A 73 -10.00 -16.96 -14.79
N SER A 74 -11.06 -16.99 -15.60
CA SER A 74 -12.22 -16.08 -15.45
C SER A 74 -12.98 -16.27 -14.15
N GLU A 75 -13.02 -17.51 -13.65
CA GLU A 75 -13.66 -17.87 -12.38
C GLU A 75 -12.63 -18.13 -11.30
N GLU A 76 -13.04 -17.96 -10.04
CA GLU A 76 -12.21 -18.31 -8.90
C GLU A 76 -12.01 -19.82 -8.83
N ASP A 77 -10.85 -20.26 -8.37
CA ASP A 77 -10.52 -21.68 -8.22
C ASP A 77 -9.77 -21.90 -6.89
N PHE A 78 -9.62 -23.17 -6.50
CA PHE A 78 -8.94 -23.54 -5.27
C PHE A 78 -7.98 -24.68 -5.56
N ALA A 79 -6.69 -24.44 -5.32
CA ALA A 79 -5.68 -25.50 -5.39
C ALA A 79 -5.60 -26.23 -4.06
N LYS A 80 -5.76 -27.54 -4.12
CA LYS A 80 -5.58 -28.46 -3.01
C LYS A 80 -4.20 -29.12 -3.11
N ILE A 81 -3.36 -28.86 -2.13
CA ILE A 81 -2.07 -29.52 -1.94
C ILE A 81 -2.29 -30.63 -0.91
N SER A 82 -2.15 -31.88 -1.31
CA SER A 82 -2.35 -33.03 -0.44
C SER A 82 -1.07 -33.86 -0.28
N ILE A 83 -0.84 -34.34 0.94
CA ILE A 83 0.24 -35.25 1.30
C ILE A 83 -0.39 -36.50 1.92
N SER A 84 -0.17 -37.65 1.29
CA SER A 84 -0.70 -38.94 1.75
C SER A 84 0.37 -40.00 1.73
N ASN A 85 0.30 -40.96 2.67
CA ASN A 85 1.19 -42.11 2.76
C ASN A 85 2.69 -41.79 2.91
N LEU A 86 3.05 -40.55 3.27
CA LEU A 86 4.43 -40.15 3.50
C LEU A 86 4.97 -40.78 4.79
N GLY A 87 6.08 -41.51 4.69
CA GLY A 87 6.78 -42.13 5.81
C GLY A 87 7.86 -41.24 6.44
N ASN A 88 8.14 -41.44 7.73
CA ASN A 88 9.30 -40.82 8.37
C ASN A 88 10.61 -41.58 8.05
N ALA A 89 11.75 -40.90 8.20
CA ALA A 89 13.07 -41.45 7.87
C ALA A 89 13.63 -42.47 8.87
N TYR A 90 13.02 -42.65 10.05
CA TYR A 90 13.54 -43.55 11.09
C TYR A 90 13.03 -44.98 10.92
N ASN A 91 11.72 -45.14 10.71
CA ASN A 91 11.08 -46.46 10.70
C ASN A 91 10.02 -46.60 9.60
N ALA A 92 9.97 -45.66 8.64
CA ALA A 92 9.00 -45.62 7.55
C ALA A 92 7.52 -45.60 8.00
N LYS A 93 7.22 -45.36 9.29
CA LYS A 93 5.84 -45.20 9.76
C LYS A 93 5.21 -43.99 9.06
N THR A 94 4.08 -44.23 8.42
CA THR A 94 3.35 -43.25 7.62
C THR A 94 2.54 -42.29 8.48
N LEU A 95 2.09 -41.21 7.85
CA LEU A 95 1.17 -40.25 8.45
C LEU A 95 -0.12 -40.92 8.94
N ASP A 96 -0.52 -40.58 10.17
CA ASP A 96 -1.77 -41.06 10.77
C ASP A 96 -3.02 -40.49 10.07
N LYS A 97 -2.88 -39.32 9.43
CA LYS A 97 -3.92 -38.63 8.64
C LYS A 97 -3.27 -37.91 7.46
N ASN A 98 -3.99 -37.86 6.34
CA ASN A 98 -3.58 -37.04 5.19
C ASN A 98 -3.48 -35.58 5.62
N LEU A 99 -2.44 -34.89 5.12
CA LEU A 99 -2.30 -33.46 5.30
C LEU A 99 -2.79 -32.77 4.04
N GLU A 100 -3.54 -31.69 4.23
CA GLU A 100 -4.12 -30.94 3.14
C GLU A 100 -3.97 -29.45 3.40
N ALA A 101 -3.69 -28.69 2.34
CA ALA A 101 -3.77 -27.25 2.31
C ALA A 101 -4.60 -26.83 1.11
N THR A 102 -5.51 -25.88 1.31
CA THR A 102 -6.31 -25.29 0.24
C THR A 102 -5.88 -23.84 0.07
N VAL A 103 -5.46 -23.50 -1.15
CA VAL A 103 -5.06 -22.13 -1.52
C VAL A 103 -6.04 -21.60 -2.54
N LYS A 104 -6.62 -20.43 -2.27
CA LYS A 104 -7.49 -19.73 -3.22
C LYS A 104 -6.66 -19.19 -4.38
N ILE A 105 -7.04 -19.53 -5.60
CA ILE A 105 -6.56 -18.90 -6.83
C ILE A 105 -7.61 -17.85 -7.21
N PRO A 106 -7.27 -16.56 -7.19
CA PRO A 106 -8.21 -15.51 -7.55
C PRO A 106 -8.61 -15.62 -9.02
N SER A 107 -9.79 -15.11 -9.36
CA SER A 107 -10.20 -14.96 -10.75
C SER A 107 -9.53 -13.75 -11.40
N SER A 108 -9.52 -13.70 -12.72
CA SER A 108 -9.03 -12.56 -13.50
C SER A 108 -9.79 -11.27 -13.20
N SER A 109 -11.08 -11.40 -12.84
CA SER A 109 -11.96 -10.29 -12.45
C SER A 109 -11.78 -9.80 -11.02
N THR A 110 -11.17 -10.62 -10.14
CA THR A 110 -11.00 -10.30 -8.72
C THR A 110 -9.53 -10.17 -8.31
N PHE A 111 -8.60 -10.48 -9.21
CA PHE A 111 -7.16 -10.39 -8.95
C PHE A 111 -6.68 -8.94 -8.97
N PHE A 112 -7.01 -8.18 -10.02
CA PHE A 112 -6.57 -6.79 -10.15
C PHE A 112 -7.49 -5.86 -9.36
N LYS A 113 -6.96 -5.32 -8.26
CA LYS A 113 -7.68 -4.46 -7.32
C LYS A 113 -6.81 -3.32 -6.87
N ILE A 114 -7.46 -2.24 -6.44
CA ILE A 114 -6.84 -1.21 -5.60
C ILE A 114 -6.61 -1.84 -4.23
N LYS A 115 -5.34 -2.01 -3.85
CA LYS A 115 -4.93 -2.60 -2.58
C LYS A 115 -4.98 -1.57 -1.46
N ALA A 116 -4.47 -0.36 -1.73
CA ALA A 116 -4.46 0.72 -0.76
C ALA A 116 -4.36 2.08 -1.45
N THR A 117 -4.87 3.10 -0.76
CA THR A 117 -4.69 4.50 -1.11
C THR A 117 -4.32 5.27 0.15
N SER A 118 -3.45 6.26 0.02
CA SER A 118 -3.06 7.13 1.13
C SER A 118 -2.69 8.51 0.63
N SER A 119 -2.78 9.51 1.50
CA SER A 119 -2.19 10.82 1.26
C SER A 119 -1.25 11.19 2.40
N ARG A 120 -0.15 11.84 2.07
CA ARG A 120 0.84 12.32 3.04
C ARG A 120 1.55 13.57 2.55
N ILE A 121 2.11 14.32 3.49
CA ILE A 121 3.07 15.38 3.19
C ILE A 121 4.46 14.74 3.02
N VAL A 122 5.10 15.02 1.89
CA VAL A 122 6.50 14.70 1.61
C VAL A 122 7.26 16.01 1.47
N ARG A 123 8.40 16.15 2.13
CA ARG A 123 9.22 17.37 1.98
C ARG A 123 10.23 17.18 0.87
N ASN A 124 10.27 18.13 -0.05
CA ASN A 124 11.21 18.13 -1.16
C ASN A 124 12.51 18.81 -0.75
N SER A 125 13.54 18.02 -0.46
CA SER A 125 14.87 18.52 -0.04
C SER A 125 15.55 19.39 -1.10
N GLN A 126 15.23 19.19 -2.39
CA GLN A 126 15.77 19.97 -3.50
C GLN A 126 15.03 21.29 -3.72
N ASN A 127 13.91 21.51 -3.04
CA ASN A 127 13.10 22.72 -3.15
C ASN A 127 12.83 23.31 -1.76
N ASN A 128 13.88 23.74 -1.08
CA ASN A 128 13.82 24.41 0.23
C ASN A 128 13.00 23.66 1.29
N ASN A 129 13.02 22.32 1.24
CA ASN A 129 12.26 21.47 2.15
C ASN A 129 10.74 21.74 2.14
N ASN A 130 10.22 22.26 1.02
CA ASN A 130 8.81 22.60 0.85
C ASN A 130 7.95 21.33 1.03
N PRO A 131 6.87 21.39 1.83
CA PRO A 131 5.92 20.29 1.94
C PRO A 131 5.14 20.16 0.64
N GLU A 132 5.00 18.93 0.15
CA GLU A 132 4.21 18.57 -1.03
C GLU A 132 3.21 17.49 -0.64
N GLN A 133 1.96 17.64 -1.08
CA GLN A 133 0.93 16.64 -0.89
C GLN A 133 1.06 15.53 -1.93
N ILE A 134 1.30 14.31 -1.47
CA ILE A 134 1.48 13.13 -2.31
C ILE A 134 0.37 12.12 -2.04
N PHE A 135 -0.46 11.89 -3.07
CA PHE A 135 -1.41 10.79 -3.11
C PHE A 135 -0.71 9.53 -3.63
N SER A 136 -0.75 8.45 -2.86
CA SER A 136 -0.14 7.17 -3.20
C SER A 136 -1.23 6.13 -3.42
N ILE A 137 -1.08 5.33 -4.48
CA ILE A 137 -1.98 4.25 -4.85
C ILE A 137 -1.17 2.97 -4.96
N GLU A 138 -1.63 1.91 -4.31
CA GLU A 138 -1.08 0.57 -4.43
C GLU A 138 -2.12 -0.35 -5.06
N PHE A 139 -1.70 -1.09 -6.09
CA PHE A 139 -2.48 -2.14 -6.74
C PHE A 139 -1.93 -3.52 -6.40
N THR A 140 -2.73 -4.55 -6.62
CA THR A 140 -2.32 -5.95 -6.44
C THR A 140 -1.30 -6.42 -7.48
N THR A 141 -1.33 -5.85 -8.69
CA THR A 141 -0.40 -6.12 -9.80
C THR A 141 0.02 -4.82 -10.49
N ALA A 142 1.03 -4.89 -11.36
CA ALA A 142 1.60 -3.73 -12.02
C ALA A 142 0.61 -3.08 -13.00
N VAL A 143 0.57 -1.76 -13.01
CA VAL A 143 -0.25 -0.93 -13.88
C VAL A 143 0.66 0.02 -14.65
N ASN A 144 0.30 0.32 -15.89
CA ASN A 144 1.01 1.35 -16.65
C ASN A 144 0.59 2.74 -16.17
N SER A 145 1.59 3.57 -15.89
CA SER A 145 1.42 4.88 -15.28
C SER A 145 0.66 5.88 -16.16
N ARG A 146 0.91 5.88 -17.47
CA ARG A 146 0.18 6.74 -18.42
C ARG A 146 -1.28 6.33 -18.54
N GLN A 147 -1.54 5.03 -18.56
CA GLN A 147 -2.90 4.50 -18.57
C GLN A 147 -3.64 4.88 -17.28
N LEU A 148 -2.97 4.74 -16.12
CA LEU A 148 -3.53 5.14 -14.83
C LEU A 148 -3.84 6.63 -14.79
N GLN A 149 -2.94 7.49 -15.28
CA GLN A 149 -3.16 8.93 -15.30
C GLN A 149 -4.40 9.34 -16.10
N GLN A 150 -4.74 8.59 -17.15
CA GLN A 150 -5.96 8.81 -17.95
C GLN A 150 -7.22 8.24 -17.28
N ALA A 151 -7.08 7.15 -16.53
CA ALA A 151 -8.19 6.45 -15.87
C ALA A 151 -8.52 7.01 -14.48
N LEU A 152 -7.65 7.82 -13.87
CA LEU A 152 -7.79 8.36 -12.53
C LEU A 152 -8.28 9.81 -12.53
N VAL A 153 -9.36 10.06 -11.81
CA VAL A 153 -9.78 11.40 -11.40
C VAL A 153 -9.71 11.50 -9.89
N LEU A 154 -8.81 12.36 -9.39
CA LEU A 154 -8.72 12.65 -7.96
C LEU A 154 -9.57 13.88 -7.65
N ASN A 155 -10.45 13.77 -6.65
CA ASN A 155 -11.31 14.87 -6.21
C ASN A 155 -11.10 15.19 -4.74
N TYR A 156 -11.23 16.46 -4.38
CA TYR A 156 -11.40 16.90 -3.01
C TYR A 156 -12.89 17.00 -2.67
N VAL A 157 -13.27 16.61 -1.45
CA VAL A 157 -14.62 16.75 -0.92
C VAL A 157 -14.53 17.36 0.49
N PRO A 158 -15.25 18.47 0.77
CA PRO A 158 -15.26 19.12 2.09
C PRO A 158 -16.15 18.37 3.10
N GLU A 159 -16.00 17.04 3.17
CA GLU A 159 -16.67 16.17 4.13
C GLU A 159 -15.69 15.08 4.60
N SER A 160 -15.89 14.57 5.82
CA SER A 160 -15.11 13.44 6.32
C SER A 160 -15.26 12.19 5.44
N CYS A 161 -14.21 11.38 5.31
CA CYS A 161 -14.26 10.13 4.54
C CYS A 161 -15.35 9.15 5.01
N TYR A 162 -15.70 9.17 6.30
CA TYR A 162 -16.80 8.39 6.85
C TYR A 162 -18.15 8.76 6.21
N LYS A 163 -18.51 10.06 6.18
CA LYS A 163 -19.73 10.54 5.52
C LYS A 163 -19.76 10.21 4.03
N ILE A 164 -18.61 10.31 3.36
CA ILE A 164 -18.48 9.94 1.94
C ILE A 164 -18.79 8.45 1.75
N SER A 165 -18.23 7.55 2.56
CA SER A 165 -18.51 6.11 2.45
C SER A 165 -19.99 5.77 2.63
N GLN A 166 -20.68 6.43 3.55
CA GLN A 166 -22.12 6.25 3.75
C GLN A 166 -22.92 6.73 2.53
N LYS A 167 -22.64 7.94 2.05
CA LYS A 167 -23.33 8.54 0.91
C LYS A 167 -23.05 7.81 -0.40
N TRP A 168 -21.85 7.27 -0.59
CA TRP A 168 -21.51 6.49 -1.79
C TRP A 168 -22.28 5.18 -1.89
N SER A 169 -22.85 4.69 -0.78
CA SER A 169 -23.62 3.44 -0.73
C SER A 169 -25.07 3.60 -1.21
N THR A 170 -25.57 4.83 -1.42
CA THR A 170 -26.94 5.11 -1.88
C THR A 170 -26.93 6.03 -3.10
N ASP A 171 -27.93 5.92 -3.97
CA ASP A 171 -27.94 6.74 -5.19
C ASP A 171 -28.20 8.22 -4.89
N SER A 172 -29.10 8.53 -3.95
CA SER A 172 -29.32 9.90 -3.48
C SER A 172 -28.08 10.51 -2.82
N GLY A 173 -27.32 9.71 -2.07
CA GLY A 173 -26.07 10.14 -1.45
C GLY A 173 -24.98 10.42 -2.48
N LYS A 174 -24.86 9.59 -3.52
CA LYS A 174 -23.94 9.83 -4.65
C LYS A 174 -24.28 11.14 -5.35
N GLU A 175 -25.55 11.39 -5.68
CA GLU A 175 -25.97 12.64 -6.32
C GLU A 175 -25.65 13.87 -5.47
N GLU A 176 -25.82 13.80 -4.15
CA GLU A 176 -25.45 14.88 -3.25
C GLU A 176 -23.93 15.10 -3.20
N LEU A 177 -23.15 14.02 -3.15
CA LEU A 177 -21.68 14.08 -3.16
C LEU A 177 -21.15 14.69 -4.46
N LEU A 178 -21.67 14.28 -5.61
CA LEU A 178 -21.23 14.75 -6.94
C LEU A 178 -21.41 16.27 -7.12
N LYS A 179 -22.29 16.91 -6.34
CA LYS A 179 -22.44 18.39 -6.33
C LYS A 179 -21.36 19.12 -5.53
N LYS A 180 -20.64 18.41 -4.67
CA LYS A 180 -19.64 18.98 -3.74
C LYS A 180 -18.20 18.60 -4.10
N ILE A 181 -17.99 17.73 -5.09
CA ILE A 181 -16.65 17.34 -5.50
C ILE A 181 -15.94 18.48 -6.23
N LYS A 182 -14.66 18.66 -5.90
CA LYS A 182 -13.74 19.56 -6.60
C LYS A 182 -12.65 18.71 -7.26
N PRO A 183 -12.61 18.59 -8.60
CA PRO A 183 -11.53 17.89 -9.29
C PRO A 183 -10.17 18.53 -8.99
N LEU A 184 -9.17 17.71 -8.70
CA LEU A 184 -7.80 18.15 -8.44
C LEU A 184 -6.91 17.88 -9.65
N LYS A 185 -6.05 18.84 -9.96
CA LYS A 185 -4.96 18.61 -10.90
C LYS A 185 -3.91 17.73 -10.22
N ILE A 186 -3.56 16.63 -10.87
CA ILE A 186 -2.53 15.70 -10.39
C ILE A 186 -1.33 15.67 -11.34
N GLN A 187 -0.15 15.51 -10.76
CA GLN A 187 1.10 15.31 -11.50
C GLN A 187 1.76 14.03 -11.01
N GLU A 188 2.10 13.13 -11.92
CA GLU A 188 2.84 11.93 -11.56
C GLU A 188 4.27 12.28 -11.10
N VAL A 189 4.68 11.65 -10.00
CA VAL A 189 6.02 11.79 -9.41
C VAL A 189 6.66 10.43 -9.09
N SER A 190 6.11 9.34 -9.62
CA SER A 190 6.67 7.99 -9.52
C SER A 190 8.09 7.96 -10.12
N LEU A 191 9.09 7.54 -9.34
CA LEU A 191 10.49 7.86 -9.67
C LEU A 191 11.16 6.97 -10.74
N GLN A 192 10.71 5.75 -11.05
CA GLN A 192 11.61 4.81 -11.79
C GLN A 192 10.98 3.78 -12.74
N ASN A 193 9.66 3.63 -12.86
CA ASN A 193 9.11 2.63 -13.78
C ASN A 193 7.74 3.04 -14.33
N GLU A 194 7.58 2.96 -15.65
CA GLU A 194 6.26 3.15 -16.28
C GLU A 194 5.26 2.10 -15.81
N ASN A 195 5.74 0.90 -15.45
CA ASN A 195 4.93 -0.20 -14.97
C ASN A 195 5.23 -0.47 -13.50
N SER A 196 4.29 -0.19 -12.60
CA SER A 196 4.50 -0.32 -11.16
C SER A 196 3.24 -0.81 -10.45
N LYS A 197 3.41 -1.43 -9.28
CA LYS A 197 2.28 -1.67 -8.37
C LYS A 197 1.92 -0.43 -7.57
N THR A 198 2.88 0.48 -7.40
CA THR A 198 2.73 1.69 -6.59
C THR A 198 2.95 2.91 -7.45
N HIS A 199 2.00 3.84 -7.40
CA HIS A 199 2.06 5.11 -8.12
C HIS A 199 1.91 6.26 -7.14
N MET A 200 2.59 7.36 -7.44
CA MET A 200 2.56 8.57 -6.62
C MET A 200 2.19 9.77 -7.48
N PHE A 201 1.21 10.51 -7.01
CA PHE A 201 0.72 11.72 -7.66
C PHE A 201 0.83 12.89 -6.68
N LYS A 202 1.53 13.93 -7.10
CA LYS A 202 1.47 15.23 -6.44
C LYS A 202 0.13 15.89 -6.75
N TYR A 203 -0.48 16.46 -5.74
CA TYR A 203 -1.67 17.31 -5.86
C TYR A 203 -1.50 18.56 -4.99
N ASP A 204 -2.43 19.51 -5.10
CA ASP A 204 -2.42 20.72 -4.29
C ASP A 204 -3.85 21.09 -3.86
N GLU A 205 -4.09 21.07 -2.55
CA GLU A 205 -5.35 21.51 -1.94
C GLU A 205 -5.05 22.21 -0.59
N PRO A 206 -5.35 23.53 -0.48
CA PRO A 206 -5.02 24.34 0.70
C PRO A 206 -5.98 24.20 1.89
N GLN A 207 -7.03 23.40 1.81
CA GLN A 207 -7.92 23.17 2.96
C GLN A 207 -7.19 22.43 4.09
N ASN A 208 -7.72 22.53 5.32
CA ASN A 208 -7.13 21.89 6.50
C ASN A 208 -7.87 20.61 6.92
N ASP A 209 -9.04 20.36 6.34
CA ASP A 209 -9.89 19.21 6.59
C ASP A 209 -10.52 18.71 5.29
N GLY A 210 -11.36 17.68 5.37
CA GLY A 210 -12.02 17.05 4.24
C GLY A 210 -11.43 15.68 3.88
N CYS A 211 -11.68 15.25 2.65
CA CYS A 211 -11.30 13.92 2.18
C CYS A 211 -11.00 13.95 0.68
N LEU A 212 -10.14 13.02 0.25
CA LEU A 212 -9.93 12.73 -1.16
C LEU A 212 -10.89 11.63 -1.61
N LEU A 213 -11.45 11.79 -2.81
CA LEU A 213 -12.23 10.76 -3.51
C LEU A 213 -11.53 10.46 -4.84
N ALA A 214 -10.85 9.32 -4.89
CA ALA A 214 -10.19 8.83 -6.09
C ALA A 214 -11.17 7.96 -6.88
N MET A 215 -11.46 8.37 -8.12
CA MET A 215 -12.35 7.67 -9.05
C MET A 215 -11.53 7.06 -10.17
N PHE A 216 -11.75 5.78 -10.45
CA PHE A 216 -11.00 4.98 -11.41
C PHE A 216 -11.96 4.43 -12.47
N ASP A 217 -11.65 4.65 -13.74
CA ASP A 217 -12.29 3.91 -14.83
C ASP A 217 -11.95 2.42 -14.71
N ASN A 218 -12.97 1.58 -14.55
CA ASN A 218 -12.81 0.14 -14.43
C ASN A 218 -12.40 -0.55 -15.75
N GLY A 219 -12.33 0.19 -16.85
CA GLY A 219 -11.62 -0.20 -18.07
C GLY A 219 -10.10 -0.24 -17.93
N LEU A 220 -9.54 0.28 -16.83
CA LEU A 220 -8.11 0.17 -16.50
C LEU A 220 -7.66 -1.30 -16.48
N THR A 221 -6.52 -1.58 -17.10
CA THR A 221 -5.91 -2.91 -17.15
C THR A 221 -4.55 -2.91 -16.49
N SER A 222 -4.24 -4.01 -15.80
CA SER A 222 -2.88 -4.32 -15.39
C SER A 222 -2.00 -4.63 -16.61
N VAL A 223 -0.68 -4.62 -16.41
CA VAL A 223 0.31 -5.06 -17.41
C VAL A 223 0.10 -6.53 -17.82
N GLU A 224 -0.47 -7.34 -16.93
CA GLU A 224 -0.81 -8.74 -17.17
C GLU A 224 -2.16 -8.93 -17.88
N GLY A 225 -2.89 -7.85 -18.18
CA GLY A 225 -4.17 -7.89 -18.91
C GLY A 225 -5.42 -8.09 -18.05
N PHE A 226 -5.29 -8.19 -16.72
CA PHE A 226 -6.44 -8.20 -15.81
C PHE A 226 -7.13 -6.84 -15.79
N LYS A 227 -8.47 -6.82 -15.72
CA LYS A 227 -9.30 -5.60 -15.65
C LYS A 227 -9.60 -5.23 -14.20
N LEU A 228 -9.62 -3.92 -13.89
CA LEU A 228 -9.90 -3.44 -12.52
C LEU A 228 -11.34 -3.75 -12.11
N GLY A 229 -12.27 -3.70 -13.07
CA GLY A 229 -13.65 -4.07 -12.88
C GLY A 229 -14.39 -4.21 -14.20
N GLN A 230 -15.71 -4.03 -14.17
CA GLN A 230 -16.53 -4.05 -15.37
C GLN A 230 -16.27 -2.80 -16.22
N SER A 231 -16.06 -2.97 -17.53
CA SER A 231 -15.90 -1.84 -18.46
C SER A 231 -17.11 -0.89 -18.40
N ASN A 232 -16.89 0.42 -18.58
CA ASN A 232 -17.91 1.48 -18.46
C ASN A 232 -18.48 1.66 -17.04
N THR A 233 -17.78 1.20 -16.02
CA THR A 233 -18.13 1.48 -14.61
C THR A 233 -16.98 2.19 -13.92
N VAL A 234 -17.23 2.77 -12.75
CA VAL A 234 -16.22 3.51 -11.98
C VAL A 234 -16.09 2.90 -10.59
N SER A 235 -14.85 2.64 -10.18
CA SER A 235 -14.53 2.36 -8.77
C SER A 235 -14.17 3.67 -8.08
N ALA A 236 -14.65 3.87 -6.85
CA ALA A 236 -14.28 5.03 -6.06
C ALA A 236 -13.77 4.62 -4.68
N VAL A 237 -12.70 5.27 -4.25
CA VAL A 237 -12.06 5.04 -2.95
C VAL A 237 -11.88 6.37 -2.27
N SER A 238 -12.41 6.50 -1.05
CA SER A 238 -12.18 7.67 -0.21
C SER A 238 -10.91 7.50 0.62
N THR A 239 -10.17 8.58 0.85
CA THR A 239 -8.90 8.55 1.58
C THR A 239 -8.70 9.84 2.33
N ASN A 240 -8.18 9.73 3.56
CA ASN A 240 -7.90 10.90 4.36
C ASN A 240 -6.96 11.85 3.61
N PHE A 241 -7.35 13.11 3.62
CA PHE A 241 -6.59 14.21 3.09
C PHE A 241 -5.43 14.54 4.05
N ALA A 242 -4.27 14.94 3.50
CA ALA A 242 -3.11 15.38 4.28
C ALA A 242 -2.99 16.91 4.22
N PRO A 243 -3.39 17.66 5.27
CA PRO A 243 -3.27 19.11 5.27
C PRO A 243 -1.81 19.56 5.25
N TYR A 244 -1.56 20.72 4.65
CA TYR A 244 -0.25 21.35 4.77
C TYR A 244 0.06 21.64 6.25
N PRO A 245 1.32 21.45 6.69
CA PRO A 245 1.69 21.78 8.05
C PRO A 245 1.53 23.28 8.30
N LEU A 246 1.03 23.62 9.49
CA LEU A 246 1.06 24.98 10.00
C LEU A 246 2.46 25.22 10.59
N GLU A 247 3.22 26.13 9.98
CA GLU A 247 4.57 26.46 10.39
C GLU A 247 4.69 27.97 10.62
N ALA A 248 5.43 28.34 11.65
CA ALA A 248 5.81 29.71 11.94
C ALA A 248 7.20 29.72 12.56
N ASP A 249 8.06 30.60 12.07
CA ASP A 249 9.42 30.79 12.58
C ASP A 249 9.79 32.27 12.58
N ILE A 250 10.73 32.66 13.46
CA ILE A 250 11.34 33.98 13.40
C ILE A 250 12.39 33.92 12.28
N ALA A 251 12.36 34.87 11.35
CA ALA A 251 13.20 34.79 10.15
C ALA A 251 14.72 34.81 10.46
N PHE A 252 15.11 35.25 11.65
CA PHE A 252 16.49 35.39 12.10
C PHE A 252 16.58 35.12 13.61
N ASP A 253 17.71 34.56 14.07
CA ASP A 253 18.00 34.28 15.49
C ASP A 253 18.11 35.56 16.37
N GLY A 254 18.03 36.74 15.75
CA GLY A 254 18.13 38.04 16.40
C GLY A 254 19.47 38.72 16.17
N SER A 255 19.51 40.04 16.43
CA SER A 255 20.75 40.83 16.41
C SER A 255 20.63 42.00 17.38
N LEU A 256 21.77 42.58 17.79
CA LEU A 256 21.78 43.84 18.52
C LEU A 256 21.42 44.98 17.55
N ILE A 257 20.19 45.48 17.65
CA ILE A 257 19.68 46.55 16.79
C ILE A 257 19.77 47.88 17.53
N SER A 258 20.23 48.94 16.85
CA SER A 258 20.22 50.31 17.36
C SER A 258 18.80 50.75 17.72
N LEU A 259 18.65 51.41 18.86
CA LEU A 259 17.39 51.98 19.37
C LEU A 259 16.69 52.96 18.38
N GLN A 260 17.46 53.52 17.44
CA GLN A 260 17.01 54.51 16.47
C GLN A 260 16.56 53.88 15.12
N GLY A 261 16.57 52.55 15.00
CA GLY A 261 16.16 51.81 13.80
C GLY A 261 14.68 51.39 13.75
N SER A 262 14.31 50.69 12.67
CA SER A 262 12.96 50.13 12.51
C SER A 262 12.72 48.96 13.48
N ARG A 263 11.63 49.04 14.26
CA ARG A 263 11.25 48.01 15.27
C ARG A 263 10.34 46.96 14.66
N LYS A 264 10.83 46.24 13.64
CA LYS A 264 10.07 45.19 12.96
C LYS A 264 10.73 43.83 13.19
N ILE A 265 9.93 42.83 13.50
CA ILE A 265 10.35 41.42 13.56
C ILE A 265 9.80 40.75 12.31
N ALA A 266 10.67 40.08 11.55
CA ALA A 266 10.27 39.30 10.39
C ALA A 266 9.95 37.87 10.83
N PHE A 267 8.80 37.37 10.39
CA PHE A 267 8.38 35.99 10.58
C PHE A 267 8.32 35.28 9.23
N LEU A 268 8.67 33.99 9.23
CA LEU A 268 8.41 33.07 8.15
C LEU A 268 7.18 32.24 8.56
N SER A 269 6.12 32.23 7.76
CA SER A 269 4.96 31.39 8.04
C SER A 269 4.53 30.59 6.83
N ARG A 270 3.93 29.43 7.09
CA ARG A 270 3.31 28.57 6.08
C ARG A 270 2.00 28.02 6.60
N GLY A 271 0.93 28.22 5.83
CA GLY A 271 -0.41 27.75 6.19
C GLY A 271 -1.08 28.50 7.36
N ALA A 272 -0.33 29.24 8.17
CA ALA A 272 -0.85 30.03 9.28
C ALA A 272 -1.49 31.33 8.79
N LYS A 273 -2.78 31.53 9.11
CA LYS A 273 -3.50 32.79 8.86
C LYS A 273 -3.20 33.86 9.91
N GLU A 274 -2.88 33.42 11.11
CA GLU A 274 -2.65 34.26 12.29
C GLU A 274 -1.43 33.74 13.05
N LEU A 275 -0.67 34.66 13.65
CA LEU A 275 0.48 34.36 14.49
C LEU A 275 0.26 35.02 15.84
N THR A 276 0.48 34.28 16.92
CA THR A 276 0.55 34.83 18.28
C THR A 276 2.03 34.93 18.65
N ALA A 277 2.46 36.10 19.10
CA ALA A 277 3.84 36.35 19.50
C ALA A 277 3.88 36.95 20.90
N ASP A 278 4.66 36.32 21.78
CA ASP A 278 4.91 36.81 23.12
C ASP A 278 6.20 37.64 23.14
N ILE A 279 6.11 38.86 23.67
CA ILE A 279 7.24 39.79 23.75
C ILE A 279 7.61 39.97 25.22
N ALA A 280 8.85 39.62 25.55
CA ALA A 280 9.41 39.79 26.89
C ALA A 280 10.55 40.82 26.89
N ARG A 281 10.66 41.58 27.99
CA ARG A 281 11.81 42.45 28.27
C ARG A 281 12.64 41.84 29.38
N ILE A 282 13.93 41.68 29.13
CA ILE A 282 14.89 41.22 30.13
C ILE A 282 15.17 42.37 31.10
N LYS A 283 15.22 42.06 32.40
CA LYS A 283 15.58 43.05 33.43
C LYS A 283 17.06 43.41 33.32
N GLU A 284 17.39 44.66 33.62
CA GLU A 284 18.76 45.16 33.55
C GLU A 284 19.74 44.39 34.44
N SER A 285 19.28 43.90 35.60
CA SER A 285 20.07 43.05 36.50
C SER A 285 20.48 41.71 35.91
N ASP A 286 19.71 41.19 34.95
CA ASP A 286 19.82 39.81 34.46
C ASP A 286 20.54 39.75 33.10
N LEU A 287 20.86 40.91 32.51
CA LEU A 287 21.50 41.04 31.19
C LEU A 287 22.87 40.35 31.13
N ASN A 288 23.68 40.48 32.18
CA ASN A 288 25.02 39.86 32.26
C ASN A 288 24.96 38.33 32.34
N HIS A 289 23.84 37.76 32.80
CA HIS A 289 23.64 36.31 32.90
C HIS A 289 23.17 35.68 31.57
N LEU A 290 22.59 36.47 30.67
CA LEU A 290 22.10 35.99 29.37
C LEU A 290 23.22 35.86 28.33
N VAL A 291 24.13 36.85 28.28
CA VAL A 291 25.22 36.91 27.29
C VAL A 291 26.24 35.77 27.48
N THR A 292 26.30 35.17 28.67
CA THR A 292 27.23 34.08 28.99
C THR A 292 26.72 32.69 28.59
N GLN A 293 25.47 32.53 28.14
CA GLN A 293 24.88 31.23 27.78
C GLN A 293 24.74 30.97 26.26
N THR A 294 25.21 31.88 25.41
CA THR A 294 25.17 31.77 23.94
C THR A 294 26.54 31.42 23.32
N TYR A 295 27.22 30.40 23.85
CA TYR A 295 28.41 29.77 23.22
C TYR A 295 28.10 28.40 22.65
#